data_AF-A0A520HXU3-F1
#
_entry.id   AF-A0A520HXU3-F1
#
_cell.length_a   1.000
_cell.length_b   1.000
_cell.length_c   1.000
_cell.angle_alpha   90.00
_cell.angle_beta   90.00
_cell.angle_gamma   90.00
#
_symmetry.space_group_name_H-M   'P 1'
#
loop_
_entity.id
_entity.type
_entity.pdbx_description
1 polymer ?
#
loop_
_entity_poly.entity_id
_entity_poly.type
_entity_poly.pdbx_seq_one_letter_code
_entity_poly.pdbx_strand_id
1 'polypeptide(L)'
;MTSFTSMALPCLDIQYLKTTSQNTSSGLITHFWFQWINRRQLGPVTLRLDLLDAGGKIVLTSRTKLPKATVTGYEPATATEPALPLYDCTTALSLEQLVEDDQRPPTAFRYTTQSGAYKKSDVVVGSLDGYYEAEPLEEEL
;
A
#
# COMPACT_ATOMS: atom_id res chain seq x y z
N MET A 1 -21.15 -11.07 -29.98
CA MET A 1 -20.94 -11.58 -28.61
C MET A 1 -19.76 -10.85 -28.01
N THR A 2 -20.02 -9.78 -27.26
CA THR A 2 -19.00 -9.04 -26.50
C THR A 2 -18.70 -9.84 -25.24
N SER A 3 -17.49 -10.40 -25.16
CA SER A 3 -16.99 -11.04 -23.94
C SER A 3 -16.80 -9.95 -22.89
N PHE A 4 -17.63 -9.93 -21.86
CA PHE A 4 -17.38 -9.12 -20.67
C PHE A 4 -16.27 -9.83 -19.90
N THR A 5 -15.03 -9.33 -20.01
CA THR A 5 -13.95 -9.74 -19.13
C THR A 5 -14.38 -9.35 -17.71
N SER A 6 -14.80 -10.33 -16.92
CA SER A 6 -15.16 -10.15 -15.51
C SER A 6 -14.00 -9.51 -14.78
N MET A 7 -14.16 -8.27 -14.30
CA MET A 7 -13.13 -7.63 -13.49
C MET A 7 -12.90 -8.43 -12.21
N ALA A 8 -11.68 -8.92 -12.01
CA ALA A 8 -11.31 -9.68 -10.82
C ALA A 8 -10.96 -8.68 -9.71
N LEU A 9 -11.90 -8.41 -8.81
CA LEU A 9 -11.70 -7.48 -7.70
C LEU A 9 -10.50 -7.89 -6.82
N PRO A 10 -9.74 -6.92 -6.27
CA PRO A 10 -8.65 -7.22 -5.37
C PRO A 10 -9.13 -7.88 -4.07
N CYS A 11 -8.29 -8.78 -3.54
CA CYS A 11 -8.55 -9.51 -2.30
C CYS A 11 -8.58 -8.62 -1.06
N LEU A 12 -8.05 -7.39 -1.18
CA LEU A 12 -8.05 -6.37 -0.15
C LEU A 12 -7.95 -4.98 -0.79
N ASP A 13 -8.36 -3.96 -0.04
CA ASP A 13 -8.13 -2.55 -0.41
C ASP A 13 -6.87 -2.03 0.26
N ILE A 14 -6.06 -1.29 -0.50
CA ILE A 14 -4.88 -0.58 -0.02
C ILE A 14 -5.18 0.91 0.02
N GLN A 15 -4.89 1.52 1.15
CA GLN A 15 -4.92 2.95 1.37
C GLN A 15 -3.48 3.44 1.58
N TYR A 16 -3.12 4.51 0.88
CA TYR A 16 -1.92 5.27 1.19
C TYR A 16 -2.19 6.17 2.40
N LEU A 17 -1.23 6.24 3.33
CA LEU A 17 -1.36 7.02 4.56
C LEU A 17 -0.53 8.30 4.50
N LYS A 18 0.79 8.15 4.37
CA LYS A 18 1.74 9.25 4.40
C LYS A 18 3.11 8.86 3.85
N THR A 19 3.94 9.87 3.62
CA THR A 19 5.35 9.72 3.31
C THR A 19 6.17 10.39 4.40
N THR A 20 7.16 9.68 4.91
CA THR A 20 8.15 10.22 5.84
C THR A 20 9.54 10.07 5.24
N SER A 21 10.49 10.92 5.63
CA SER A 21 11.88 10.79 5.20
C SER A 21 12.82 10.92 6.39
N GLN A 22 13.87 10.11 6.39
CA GLN A 22 14.88 10.08 7.45
C GLN A 22 16.27 10.11 6.84
N ASN A 23 17.13 10.99 7.34
CA ASN A 23 18.56 10.93 7.01
C ASN A 23 19.22 9.81 7.79
N THR A 24 19.94 8.95 7.08
CA THR A 24 20.73 7.86 7.65
C THR A 24 22.19 8.02 7.24
N SER A 25 23.10 7.27 7.86
CA SER A 25 24.50 7.22 7.45
C SER A 25 24.69 6.72 6.00
N SER A 26 23.70 6.01 5.46
CA SER A 26 23.66 5.53 4.07
C SER A 26 22.98 6.49 3.09
N GLY A 27 22.44 7.63 3.56
CA GLY A 27 21.72 8.60 2.74
C GLY A 27 20.29 8.85 3.21
N LEU A 28 19.53 9.61 2.43
CA LEU A 28 18.13 9.93 2.71
C LEU A 28 17.25 8.74 2.35
N ILE A 29 16.54 8.18 3.32
CA ILE A 29 15.57 7.10 3.11
C ILE A 29 14.16 7.69 3.18
N THR A 30 13.36 7.46 2.14
CA THR A 30 11.94 7.82 2.09
C THR A 30 11.09 6.58 2.33
N HIS A 31 10.15 6.69 3.28
CA HIS A 31 9.20 5.64 3.64
C HIS A 31 7.81 6.02 3.14
N PHE A 32 7.20 5.11 2.39
CA PHE A 32 5.82 5.23 1.92
C PHE A 32 4.94 4.30 2.75
N TRP A 33 4.05 4.87 3.55
CA TRP A 33 3.20 4.13 4.48
C TRP A 33 1.84 3.85 3.85
N PHE A 34 1.40 2.61 4.00
CA PHE A 34 0.12 2.11 3.52
C PHE A 34 -0.58 1.31 4.62
N GLN A 35 -1.89 1.17 4.49
CA GLN A 35 -2.70 0.28 5.29
C GLN A 35 -3.62 -0.53 4.38
N TRP A 36 -3.88 -1.78 4.74
CA TRP A 36 -5.01 -2.50 4.16
C TRP A 36 -6.23 -2.48 5.10
N ILE A 37 -7.41 -2.16 4.58
CA ILE A 37 -8.60 -1.86 5.41
C ILE A 37 -9.79 -2.80 5.17
N ASN A 38 -9.92 -3.39 3.97
CA ASN A 38 -11.08 -4.23 3.61
C ASN A 38 -10.67 -5.51 2.91
N ARG A 39 -10.44 -6.58 3.68
CA ARG A 39 -9.96 -7.87 3.17
C ARG A 39 -11.13 -8.79 2.81
N ARG A 40 -11.32 -8.99 1.51
CA ARG A 40 -12.34 -9.87 0.91
C ARG A 40 -11.95 -11.35 0.92
N GLN A 41 -10.67 -11.66 1.12
CA GLN A 41 -10.15 -13.03 1.24
C GLN A 41 -9.31 -13.18 2.50
N LEU A 42 -9.84 -13.92 3.48
CA LEU A 42 -9.20 -14.12 4.79
C LEU A 42 -8.04 -15.13 4.75
N GLY A 43 -7.96 -15.98 3.72
CA GLY A 43 -6.80 -16.86 3.50
C GLY A 43 -5.52 -16.07 3.13
N PRO A 44 -4.36 -16.74 3.00
CA PRO A 44 -3.12 -16.09 2.59
C PRO A 44 -3.26 -15.33 1.26
N VAL A 45 -2.72 -14.11 1.21
CA VAL A 45 -2.77 -13.23 0.02
C VAL A 45 -1.36 -12.77 -0.30
N THR A 46 -0.97 -12.79 -1.57
CA THR A 46 0.23 -12.09 -2.05
C THR A 46 -0.18 -10.75 -2.61
N LEU A 47 0.37 -9.68 -2.07
CA LEU A 47 0.24 -8.31 -2.56
C LEU A 47 1.47 -7.99 -3.39
N ARG A 48 1.28 -7.49 -4.61
CA ARG A 48 2.31 -6.77 -5.35
C ARG A 48 1.93 -5.30 -5.36
N LEU A 49 2.82 -4.44 -4.87
CA LEU A 49 2.66 -2.99 -4.85
C LEU A 49 3.82 -2.35 -5.61
N ASP A 50 3.50 -1.54 -6.61
CA ASP A 50 4.48 -0.80 -7.41
C ASP A 50 4.30 0.70 -7.12
N LEU A 51 5.40 1.43 -6.89
CA LEU A 51 5.41 2.90 -6.90
C LEU A 51 5.73 3.39 -8.31
N LEU A 52 5.05 4.45 -8.74
CA LEU A 52 5.10 4.98 -10.10
C LEU A 52 5.54 6.44 -10.10
N ASP A 53 6.45 6.82 -10.98
CA ASP A 53 6.76 8.24 -11.24
C ASP A 53 5.63 8.93 -12.01
N ALA A 54 5.76 10.25 -12.24
CA ALA A 54 4.78 11.05 -12.98
C ALA A 54 4.58 10.59 -14.44
N GLY A 55 5.50 9.82 -15.01
CA GLY A 55 5.38 9.22 -16.34
C GLY A 55 4.73 7.83 -16.32
N GLY A 56 4.30 7.34 -15.16
CA GLY A 56 3.75 6.00 -14.99
C GLY A 56 4.81 4.88 -15.01
N LYS A 57 6.10 5.23 -14.94
CA LYS A 57 7.19 4.25 -14.87
C LYS A 57 7.31 3.73 -13.44
N ILE A 58 7.49 2.41 -13.30
CA ILE A 58 7.75 1.79 -12.00
C ILE A 58 9.12 2.26 -11.49
N VAL A 59 9.14 2.85 -10.30
CA VAL A 59 10.38 3.23 -9.59
C VAL A 59 10.74 2.22 -8.50
N LEU A 60 9.74 1.59 -7.88
CA LEU A 60 9.93 0.60 -6.83
C LEU A 60 8.86 -0.49 -6.92
N THR A 61 9.19 -1.72 -6.59
CA THR A 61 8.25 -2.84 -6.52
C THR A 61 8.45 -3.59 -5.22
N SER A 62 7.36 -3.81 -4.49
CA SER A 62 7.30 -4.70 -3.34
C SER A 62 6.37 -5.87 -3.60
N ARG A 63 6.72 -7.02 -3.04
CA ARG A 63 5.88 -8.22 -3.02
C ARG A 63 5.79 -8.75 -1.60
N THR A 64 4.62 -8.59 -1.00
CA THR A 64 4.38 -8.94 0.39
C THR A 64 3.43 -10.13 0.48
N LYS A 65 3.82 -11.17 1.23
CA LYS A 65 2.92 -12.26 1.60
C LYS A 65 2.21 -11.89 2.89
N LEU A 66 0.91 -11.66 2.80
CA LEU A 66 0.04 -11.41 3.94
C LEU A 66 -0.46 -12.75 4.48
N PRO A 67 -0.31 -13.01 5.79
CA PRO A 67 -0.78 -14.26 6.41
C PRO A 67 -2.31 -14.35 6.33
N LYS A 68 -2.85 -15.52 6.68
CA LYS A 68 -4.29 -15.64 6.96
C LYS A 68 -4.67 -14.61 8.04
N ALA A 69 -5.82 -13.97 7.89
CA ALA A 69 -6.36 -13.02 8.85
C ALA A 69 -7.71 -13.50 9.38
N THR A 70 -8.05 -13.08 10.59
CA THR A 70 -9.34 -13.29 11.24
C THR A 70 -9.93 -11.94 11.59
N VAL A 71 -11.23 -11.75 11.34
CA VAL A 71 -11.94 -10.55 11.81
C VAL A 71 -12.21 -10.72 13.30
N THR A 72 -11.67 -9.83 14.12
CA THR A 72 -11.80 -9.83 15.59
C THR A 72 -12.88 -8.89 16.09
N GLY A 73 -13.31 -7.95 15.25
CA GLY A 73 -14.34 -6.97 15.56
C GLY A 73 -14.58 -6.04 14.39
N TYR A 74 -15.32 -4.95 14.64
CA TYR A 74 -15.58 -3.90 13.67
C TYR A 74 -15.47 -2.55 14.36
N GLU A 75 -14.85 -1.59 13.69
CA GLU A 75 -15.05 -0.18 13.98
C GLU A 75 -16.47 0.21 13.54
N PRO A 76 -17.25 0.88 14.40
CA PRO A 76 -18.60 1.28 14.06
C PRO A 76 -18.65 2.17 12.82
N ALA A 77 -19.68 1.98 11.99
CA ALA A 77 -19.96 2.90 10.89
C ALA A 77 -20.24 4.31 11.42
N THR A 78 -19.84 5.32 10.66
CA THR A 78 -20.22 6.72 10.90
C THR A 78 -21.36 7.12 9.96
N ALA A 79 -21.83 8.37 10.05
CA ALA A 79 -22.83 8.90 9.12
C ALA A 79 -22.32 8.95 7.66
N THR A 80 -21.00 8.95 7.46
CA THR A 80 -20.35 9.15 6.15
C THR A 80 -19.48 7.96 5.72
N GLU A 81 -19.16 7.04 6.62
CA GLU A 81 -18.23 5.94 6.36
C GLU A 81 -18.81 4.59 6.83
N PRO A 82 -18.63 3.51 6.06
CA PRO A 82 -19.07 2.18 6.47
C PRO A 82 -18.27 1.66 7.67
N ALA A 83 -18.80 0.66 8.37
CA ALA A 83 -18.07 -0.05 9.41
C ALA A 83 -16.82 -0.73 8.83
N LEU A 84 -15.68 -0.59 9.51
CA LEU A 84 -14.42 -1.18 9.08
C LEU A 84 -14.08 -2.42 9.91
N PRO A 85 -13.72 -3.55 9.29
CA PRO A 85 -13.31 -4.75 10.02
C PRO A 85 -11.97 -4.55 10.73
N LEU A 86 -11.89 -5.04 11.97
CA LEU A 86 -10.66 -5.16 12.75
C LEU A 86 -10.09 -6.58 12.61
N TYR A 87 -8.77 -6.70 12.51
CA TYR A 87 -8.10 -7.97 12.27
C TYR A 87 -7.14 -8.36 13.38
N ASP A 88 -6.86 -9.66 13.49
CA ASP A 88 -5.92 -10.28 14.42
C ASP A 88 -4.42 -10.04 14.09
N CYS A 89 -4.12 -9.21 13.09
CA CYS A 89 -2.76 -8.96 12.60
C CYS A 89 -2.58 -7.50 12.18
N THR A 90 -1.31 -7.09 12.04
CA THR A 90 -0.97 -5.74 11.58
C THR A 90 -1.48 -5.47 10.16
N THR A 91 -2.11 -4.32 10.00
CA THR A 91 -2.63 -3.83 8.72
C THR A 91 -1.67 -2.90 8.00
N ALA A 92 -0.64 -2.42 8.70
CA ALA A 92 0.34 -1.47 8.19
C ALA A 92 1.35 -2.13 7.25
N LEU A 93 1.72 -1.40 6.21
CA LEU A 93 2.71 -1.76 5.21
C LEU A 93 3.61 -0.55 4.94
N SER A 94 4.88 -0.78 4.67
CA SER A 94 5.80 0.26 4.24
C SER A 94 6.63 -0.19 3.04
N LEU A 95 6.94 0.77 2.17
CA LEU A 95 7.97 0.64 1.16
C LEU A 95 9.05 1.68 1.45
N GLU A 96 10.30 1.25 1.46
CA GLU A 96 11.46 2.11 1.68
C GLU A 96 12.21 2.31 0.37
N GLN A 97 12.65 3.55 0.14
CA GLN A 97 13.40 3.95 -1.03
C GLN A 97 14.57 4.82 -0.59
N LEU A 98 15.78 4.45 -1.00
CA LEU A 98 16.93 5.34 -0.90
C LEU A 98 16.81 6.41 -1.99
N VAL A 99 16.94 7.69 -1.61
CA VAL A 99 16.87 8.80 -2.56
C VAL A 99 18.22 8.93 -3.27
N GLU A 100 18.21 8.72 -4.59
CA GLU A 100 19.35 8.94 -5.49
C GLU A 100 19.12 10.20 -6.34
N ASP A 101 20.20 10.94 -6.66
CA ASP A 101 20.12 12.27 -7.30
C ASP A 101 19.35 12.29 -8.65
N ASP A 102 19.38 11.19 -9.40
CA ASP A 102 18.72 11.06 -10.71
C ASP A 102 17.35 10.37 -10.66
N GLN A 103 16.87 10.00 -9.46
CA GLN A 103 15.63 9.25 -9.33
C GLN A 103 14.41 10.16 -9.26
N ARG A 104 13.46 9.95 -10.18
CA ARG A 104 12.18 10.67 -10.16
C ARG A 104 11.36 10.24 -8.95
N PRO A 105 10.79 11.19 -8.18
CA PRO A 105 9.96 10.84 -7.04
C PRO A 105 8.69 10.11 -7.50
N PRO A 106 8.22 9.12 -6.74
CA PRO A 106 6.94 8.49 -7.02
C PRO A 106 5.79 9.46 -6.74
N THR A 107 4.77 9.41 -7.59
CA THR A 107 3.55 10.25 -7.51
C THR A 107 2.29 9.41 -7.38
N ALA A 108 2.37 8.12 -7.70
CA ALA A 108 1.26 7.19 -7.61
C ALA A 108 1.75 5.81 -7.15
N PHE A 109 0.81 4.99 -6.73
CA PHE A 109 1.04 3.57 -6.51
C PHE A 109 0.03 2.77 -7.31
N ARG A 110 0.38 1.53 -7.61
CA ARG A 110 -0.59 0.54 -8.08
C ARG A 110 -0.37 -0.77 -7.39
N TYR A 111 -1.42 -1.57 -7.31
CA TYR A 111 -1.30 -2.90 -6.71
C TYR A 111 -2.14 -3.94 -7.42
N THR A 112 -1.72 -5.19 -7.21
CA THR A 112 -2.50 -6.38 -7.55
C THR A 112 -2.43 -7.35 -6.38
N THR A 113 -3.45 -8.18 -6.24
CA THR A 113 -3.51 -9.21 -5.20
C THR A 113 -3.61 -10.57 -5.85
N GLN A 114 -3.10 -11.59 -5.17
CA GLN A 114 -3.27 -12.98 -5.57
C GLN A 114 -3.66 -13.80 -4.34
N SER A 115 -4.74 -14.56 -4.43
CA SER A 115 -5.14 -15.55 -3.42
C SER A 115 -5.14 -16.97 -4.01
N GLY A 116 -4.73 -17.94 -3.18
CA GLY A 116 -4.65 -19.34 -3.57
C GLY A 116 -3.79 -19.61 -4.82
N ALA A 117 -4.14 -20.66 -5.56
CA ALA A 117 -3.47 -21.07 -6.79
C ALA A 117 -3.87 -20.17 -7.98
N TYR A 118 -3.40 -18.92 -8.00
CA TYR A 118 -3.35 -18.06 -9.21
C TYR A 118 -4.56 -17.18 -9.54
N LYS A 119 -5.45 -16.88 -8.59
CA LYS A 119 -6.46 -15.82 -8.82
C LYS A 119 -5.85 -14.45 -8.60
N LYS A 120 -5.21 -13.92 -9.65
CA LYS A 120 -4.70 -12.54 -9.67
C LYS A 120 -5.86 -11.57 -9.93
N SER A 121 -5.93 -10.52 -9.14
CA SER A 121 -6.88 -9.42 -9.36
C SER A 121 -6.45 -8.52 -10.51
N ASP A 122 -7.38 -7.68 -10.95
CA ASP A 122 -7.04 -6.52 -11.76
C ASP A 122 -6.13 -5.56 -11.01
N VAL A 123 -5.53 -4.65 -11.78
CA VAL A 123 -4.68 -3.59 -11.29
C VAL A 123 -5.55 -2.48 -10.72
N VAL A 124 -5.25 -2.07 -9.50
CA VAL A 124 -5.79 -0.84 -8.90
C VAL A 124 -4.69 0.20 -8.83
N VAL A 125 -5.02 1.45 -9.11
CA VAL A 125 -4.10 2.60 -9.06
C VAL A 125 -4.64 3.61 -8.06
N GLY A 126 -3.76 4.17 -7.24
CA GLY A 126 -4.06 5.27 -6.34
C GLY A 126 -2.95 6.31 -6.37
N SER A 127 -3.25 7.53 -5.93
CA SER A 127 -2.28 8.61 -5.86
C SER A 127 -1.49 8.59 -4.54
N LEU A 128 -0.27 9.14 -4.55
CA LEU A 128 0.49 9.41 -3.33
C LEU A 128 0.24 10.85 -2.84
N ASP A 129 -1.04 11.21 -2.76
CA ASP A 129 -1.46 12.56 -2.37
C ASP A 129 -1.67 12.55 -0.86
N GLY A 130 -0.68 12.98 -0.08
CA GLY A 130 -0.80 12.99 1.39
C GLY A 130 0.45 13.48 2.11
N TYR A 131 0.19 14.29 3.15
CA TYR A 131 1.08 15.05 4.03
C TYR A 131 2.54 14.54 4.16
N TYR A 132 3.46 15.48 3.94
CA TYR A 132 4.89 15.35 4.21
C TYR A 132 5.13 15.76 5.66
N GLU A 133 5.36 14.79 6.56
CA GLU A 133 5.92 15.09 7.88
C GLU A 133 7.44 14.94 7.78
N ALA A 134 8.14 16.07 7.71
CA ALA A 134 9.56 16.08 8.00
C ALA A 134 9.69 15.98 9.52
N GLU A 135 10.21 14.85 10.02
CA GLU A 135 10.64 14.76 11.41
C GLU A 135 11.71 15.85 11.64
N PRO A 136 11.61 16.66 12.70
CA PRO A 136 12.64 17.63 13.02
C PRO A 136 13.95 16.90 13.27
N LEU A 137 15.04 17.40 12.69
CA LEU A 137 16.39 16.95 13.02
C LEU A 137 16.56 17.11 14.54
N GLU A 138 16.77 16.01 15.26
CA GLU A 138 17.28 16.08 16.62
C GLU A 138 18.66 16.76 16.51
N GLU A 139 18.72 18.04 16.89
CA GLU A 139 19.98 18.72 17.14
C GLU A 139 20.67 17.96 18.27
N GLU A 140 21.76 17.26 17.95
CA GLU A 140 22.68 16.73 18.96
C GLU A 140 23.13 17.89 19.87
N LEU A 141 22.78 17.79 21.17
CA LEU A 141 23.34 18.62 22.25
C LEU A 141 24.65 18.03 22.76
#